data_AF-A0A7X6ICS1-F1
#
_entry.id   AF-A0A7X6ICS1-F1
#
_cell.length_a   1.000
_cell.length_b   1.000
_cell.length_c   1.000
_cell.angle_alpha   90.00
_cell.angle_beta   90.00
_cell.angle_gamma   90.00
#
_symmetry.space_group_name_H-M   'P 1'
#
loop_
_entity.id
_entity.type
_entity.pdbx_description
1 polymer ?
#
loop_
_entity_poly.entity_id
_entity_poly.type
_entity_poly.pdbx_seq_one_letter_code
_entity_poly.pdbx_strand_id
1 'polypeptide(L)'
;MHGFSNRDSTRLFRRQMFFAMCSALRIKSARQYDSLAEAIWQVQNRTRHTDRIIGKRSIGSTLLVKGLEFDHVVIVHSNNMSRKDWYVALTRATTSLTILAPSEVFSPAEK
;
A
#
# COMPACT_ATOMS: atom_id res chain seq x y z
N MET A 1 -0.81 -0.71 -24.53
CA MET A 1 -1.41 -0.04 -23.35
C MET A 1 -0.44 0.95 -22.69
N HIS A 2 0.14 1.89 -23.46
CA HIS A 2 0.97 2.97 -22.91
C HIS A 2 0.37 4.37 -23.18
N GLY A 3 -0.73 4.46 -23.92
CA GLY A 3 -1.25 5.73 -24.44
C GLY A 3 -1.97 6.63 -23.44
N PHE A 4 -2.48 6.09 -22.32
CA PHE A 4 -3.17 6.88 -21.29
C PHE A 4 -2.28 7.27 -20.11
N SER A 5 -1.23 6.50 -19.83
CA SER A 5 -0.29 6.80 -18.73
C SER A 5 0.81 7.80 -19.09
N ASN A 6 1.00 8.06 -20.39
CA ASN A 6 2.10 8.88 -20.92
C ASN A 6 1.62 10.23 -21.49
N ARG A 7 0.42 10.68 -21.11
CA ARG A 7 -0.11 12.00 -21.45
C ARG A 7 0.22 12.97 -20.32
N ASP A 8 0.87 14.07 -20.64
CA ASP A 8 1.33 15.06 -19.65
C ASP A 8 0.20 15.65 -18.79
N SER A 9 -1.04 15.65 -19.30
CA SER A 9 -2.23 16.12 -18.60
C SER A 9 -2.99 15.05 -17.80
N THR A 10 -2.49 13.80 -17.73
CA THR A 10 -3.23 12.69 -17.11
C THR A 10 -2.47 12.09 -15.94
N ARG A 11 -3.05 12.14 -14.73
CA ARG A 11 -2.47 11.53 -13.53
C ARG A 11 -3.11 10.18 -13.24
N LEU A 12 -2.27 9.14 -13.14
CA LEU A 12 -2.73 7.78 -12.86
C LEU A 12 -2.93 7.58 -11.35
N PHE A 13 -4.18 7.70 -10.89
CA PHE A 13 -4.55 7.73 -9.46
C PHE A 13 -4.26 6.42 -8.70
N ARG A 14 -4.54 5.25 -9.31
CA ARG A 14 -4.32 3.92 -8.70
C ARG A 14 -3.43 3.04 -9.59
N ARG A 15 -2.13 3.35 -9.62
CA ARG A 15 -1.14 2.65 -10.45
C ARG A 15 -1.18 1.14 -10.34
N GLN A 16 -1.22 0.60 -9.12
CA GLN A 16 -1.26 -0.84 -8.91
C GLN A 16 -2.50 -1.49 -9.53
N MET A 17 -3.68 -0.90 -9.36
CA MET A 17 -4.93 -1.43 -9.92
C MET A 17 -4.91 -1.42 -11.45
N PHE A 18 -4.43 -0.33 -12.04
CA PHE A 18 -4.30 -0.21 -13.49
C PHE A 18 -3.36 -1.26 -14.07
N PHE A 19 -2.17 -1.43 -13.49
CA PHE A 19 -1.22 -2.43 -13.96
C PHE A 19 -1.70 -3.86 -13.69
N ALA A 20 -2.40 -4.12 -12.57
CA ALA A 20 -3.02 -5.41 -12.30
C ALA A 20 -4.06 -5.76 -13.38
N MET A 21 -4.92 -4.80 -13.75
CA MET A 21 -5.91 -5.00 -14.82
C MET A 21 -5.25 -5.20 -16.19
N CYS A 22 -4.21 -4.42 -16.51
CA CYS A 22 -3.42 -4.62 -17.73
C CYS A 22 -2.84 -6.04 -17.80
N SER A 23 -2.30 -6.54 -16.69
CA SER A 23 -1.77 -7.91 -16.59
C SER A 23 -2.85 -8.97 -16.76
N ALA A 24 -4.01 -8.80 -16.12
CA ALA A 24 -5.13 -9.74 -16.25
C ALA A 24 -5.64 -9.81 -17.70
N LEU A 25 -5.75 -8.66 -18.37
CA LEU A 25 -6.13 -8.60 -19.79
C LEU A 25 -5.10 -9.28 -20.70
N ARG A 26 -3.80 -9.14 -20.44
CA ARG A 26 -2.76 -9.87 -21.19
C ARG A 26 -2.87 -11.38 -21.02
N ILE A 27 -3.00 -11.85 -19.77
CA ILE A 27 -3.18 -13.27 -19.45
C ILE A 27 -4.42 -13.84 -20.17
N LYS A 28 -5.55 -13.12 -20.11
CA LYS A 28 -6.78 -13.53 -20.78
C LYS A 28 -6.62 -13.52 -22.31
N SER A 29 -5.94 -12.52 -22.87
CA SER A 29 -5.65 -12.46 -24.31
C SER A 29 -4.77 -13.61 -24.79
N ALA A 30 -3.88 -14.11 -23.93
CA ALA A 30 -3.05 -15.29 -24.18
C ALA A 30 -3.81 -16.62 -23.99
N ARG A 31 -5.14 -16.59 -23.79
CA ARG A 31 -6.02 -17.75 -23.56
C ARG A 31 -5.58 -18.68 -22.42
N GLN A 32 -4.94 -18.12 -21.38
CA GLN A 32 -4.47 -18.90 -20.22
C GLN A 32 -5.59 -19.27 -19.23
N TYR A 33 -6.75 -18.60 -19.27
CA TYR A 33 -7.91 -18.87 -18.41
C TYR A 33 -9.23 -18.65 -19.17
N ASP A 34 -10.31 -19.29 -18.71
CA ASP A 34 -11.61 -19.32 -19.38
C ASP A 34 -12.42 -18.04 -19.14
N SER A 35 -12.20 -17.37 -18.02
CA SER A 35 -12.82 -16.07 -17.73
C SER A 35 -11.80 -14.96 -17.41
N LEU A 36 -12.22 -13.70 -17.60
CA LEU A 36 -11.44 -12.56 -17.12
C LEU A 36 -11.37 -12.55 -15.58
N ALA A 37 -12.41 -13.04 -14.90
CA ALA A 37 -12.45 -13.12 -13.45
C ALA A 37 -11.33 -14.03 -12.90
N GLU A 38 -11.10 -15.20 -13.52
CA GLU A 38 -10.00 -16.09 -13.17
C GLU A 38 -8.64 -15.46 -13.42
N ALA A 39 -8.46 -14.77 -14.54
CA ALA A 39 -7.21 -14.05 -14.82
C ALA A 39 -6.94 -12.94 -13.78
N ILE A 40 -7.98 -12.21 -13.35
CA ILE A 40 -7.87 -11.22 -12.27
C ILE A 40 -7.51 -11.90 -10.95
N TRP A 41 -8.18 -13.01 -10.61
CA TRP A 41 -7.91 -13.77 -9.39
C TRP A 41 -6.44 -14.21 -9.33
N GLN A 42 -5.92 -14.73 -10.44
CA GLN A 42 -4.54 -15.19 -10.56
C GLN A 42 -3.53 -14.05 -10.44
N VAL A 43 -3.80 -12.89 -11.05
CA VAL A 43 -2.95 -11.69 -10.88
C VAL A 43 -2.94 -11.23 -9.41
N GLN A 44 -4.10 -11.18 -8.75
CA GLN A 44 -4.17 -10.80 -7.34
C GLN A 44 -3.43 -11.80 -6.46
N ASN A 45 -3.60 -13.10 -6.68
CA ASN A 45 -2.91 -14.13 -5.91
C ASN A 45 -1.40 -14.04 -6.10
N ARG A 46 -0.93 -13.92 -7.34
CA ARG A 46 0.50 -13.69 -7.63
C ARG A 46 1.02 -12.45 -6.93
N THR A 47 0.26 -11.35 -6.93
CA THR A 47 0.65 -10.10 -6.27
C THR A 47 0.70 -10.24 -4.75
N ARG A 48 -0.13 -11.10 -4.14
CA ARG A 48 -0.09 -11.43 -2.71
C ARG A 48 1.13 -12.26 -2.32
N HIS A 49 1.57 -13.15 -3.22
CA HIS A 49 2.71 -14.05 -2.98
C HIS A 49 4.06 -13.50 -3.46
N THR A 50 4.06 -12.50 -4.33
CA THR A 50 5.27 -11.80 -4.72
C THR A 50 5.68 -10.85 -3.60
N ASP A 51 6.96 -10.81 -3.28
CA ASP A 51 7.49 -9.87 -2.29
C ASP A 51 6.99 -8.46 -2.57
N ARG A 52 6.46 -7.83 -1.53
CA ARG A 52 5.89 -6.50 -1.63
C ARG A 52 7.06 -5.54 -1.84
N ILE A 53 7.27 -5.09 -3.08
CA ILE A 53 8.23 -4.03 -3.36
C ILE A 53 7.77 -2.79 -2.61
N ILE A 54 8.47 -2.46 -1.54
CA ILE A 54 8.26 -1.23 -0.78
C ILE A 54 8.81 -0.11 -1.67
N GLY A 55 7.89 0.64 -2.28
CA GLY A 55 8.27 1.79 -3.09
C GLY A 55 8.83 2.91 -2.21
N LYS A 56 9.48 3.89 -2.86
CA LYS A 56 9.96 5.14 -2.23
C LYS A 56 8.92 5.83 -1.34
N ARG A 57 7.63 5.59 -1.59
CA ARG A 57 6.49 6.02 -0.76
C ARG A 57 5.55 4.85 -0.62
N SER A 58 5.20 4.51 0.62
CA SER A 58 4.34 3.37 0.94
C SER A 58 3.36 3.75 2.04
N ILE A 59 2.17 3.14 2.01
CA ILE A 59 1.12 3.28 3.03
C ILE A 59 0.77 1.88 3.51
N GLY A 60 0.74 1.69 4.83
CA GLY A 60 0.43 0.40 5.44
C GLY A 60 0.04 0.55 6.90
N SER A 61 -0.58 -0.49 7.44
CA SER A 61 -0.81 -0.60 8.89
C SER A 61 0.51 -0.86 9.62
N THR A 62 0.53 -0.64 10.93
CA THR A 62 1.65 -0.95 11.82
C THR A 62 2.18 -2.36 11.64
N LEU A 63 1.27 -3.34 11.45
CA LEU A 63 1.64 -4.73 11.18
C LEU A 63 2.39 -4.90 9.86
N LEU A 64 1.94 -4.23 8.79
CA LEU A 64 2.54 -4.33 7.46
C LEU A 64 3.91 -3.65 7.38
N VAL A 65 4.17 -2.67 8.25
CA VAL A 65 5.44 -1.94 8.29
C VAL A 65 6.40 -2.45 9.37
N LYS A 66 6.03 -3.49 10.11
CA LYS A 66 6.87 -4.05 11.18
C LYS A 66 8.18 -4.59 10.59
N GLY A 67 9.30 -4.16 11.15
CA GLY A 67 10.64 -4.56 10.67
C GLY A 67 11.16 -3.74 9.48
N LEU A 68 10.39 -2.75 9.01
CA LEU A 68 10.80 -1.81 7.98
C LEU A 68 11.11 -0.44 8.60
N GLU A 69 12.08 0.28 8.05
CA GLU A 69 12.43 1.63 8.49
C GLU A 69 12.41 2.59 7.30
N PHE A 70 12.07 3.85 7.58
CA PHE A 70 11.91 4.90 6.58
C PHE A 70 12.50 6.21 7.10
N ASP A 71 13.10 6.99 6.20
CA ASP A 71 13.66 8.30 6.55
C ASP A 71 12.58 9.23 7.13
N HIS A 72 11.43 9.29 6.47
CA HIS A 72 10.32 10.17 6.85
C HIS A 72 9.03 9.39 7.01
N VAL A 73 8.40 9.47 8.19
CA VAL A 73 7.15 8.76 8.51
C VAL A 73 6.07 9.76 8.91
N VAL A 74 4.87 9.56 8.37
CA VAL A 74 3.64 10.24 8.80
C VAL A 74 2.72 9.20 9.43
N ILE A 75 2.41 9.37 10.71
CA ILE A 75 1.43 8.55 11.44
C ILE A 75 0.09 9.28 11.44
N VAL A 76 -0.97 8.60 11.01
CA VAL A 76 -2.34 9.10 11.17
C VAL A 76 -2.93 8.45 12.41
N HIS A 77 -3.26 9.25 13.42
CA HIS A 77 -3.89 8.78 14.65
C HIS A 77 -5.19 8.03 14.33
N SER A 78 -5.43 6.94 15.05
CA SER A 78 -6.72 6.24 15.08
C SER A 78 -7.05 5.85 16.52
N ASN A 79 -8.33 5.97 16.89
CA ASN A 79 -8.83 5.65 18.24
C ASN A 79 -8.61 4.17 18.63
N ASN A 80 -8.27 3.31 17.67
CA ASN A 80 -8.04 1.88 17.88
C ASN A 80 -6.55 1.53 17.98
N MET A 81 -5.64 2.51 17.95
CA MET A 81 -4.20 2.25 18.05
C MET A 81 -3.81 1.92 19.49
N SER A 82 -3.47 0.66 19.72
CA SER A 82 -2.97 0.21 21.02
C SER A 82 -1.56 0.71 21.29
N ARG A 83 -1.09 0.58 22.54
CA ARG A 83 0.33 0.90 22.91
C ARG A 83 1.35 0.19 22.02
N LYS A 84 1.07 -1.05 21.60
CA LYS A 84 1.95 -1.81 20.70
C LYS A 84 1.98 -1.21 19.29
N ASP A 85 0.84 -0.72 18.81
CA ASP A 85 0.76 -0.06 17.50
C ASP A 85 1.52 1.25 17.49
N TRP A 86 1.36 2.05 18.54
CA TRP A 86 2.15 3.27 18.75
C TRP A 86 3.64 2.98 18.82
N TYR A 87 4.07 2.00 19.62
CA TYR A 87 5.48 1.61 19.69
C TYR A 87 6.07 1.26 18.31
N VAL A 88 5.36 0.43 17.53
CA VAL A 88 5.82 0.09 16.18
C VAL A 88 5.88 1.32 15.30
N ALA A 89 4.81 2.12 15.25
CA ALA A 89 4.71 3.29 14.38
C ALA A 89 5.79 4.34 14.67
N LEU A 90 6.02 4.65 15.95
CA LEU A 90 7.01 5.64 16.41
C LEU A 90 8.44 5.21 16.10
N THR A 91 8.72 3.90 16.03
CA THR A 91 10.06 3.34 15.78
C THR A 91 10.33 3.03 14.31
N ARG A 92 9.44 3.40 13.37
CA ARG A 92 9.70 3.20 11.93
C ARG A 92 10.50 4.35 11.30
N ALA A 93 10.59 5.51 11.97
CA ALA A 93 11.25 6.70 11.44
C ALA A 93 12.74 6.74 11.82
N THR A 94 13.61 7.03 10.85
CA THR A 94 15.06 7.21 11.10
C THR A 94 15.49 8.68 11.08
N THR A 95 14.77 9.54 10.34
CA THR A 95 15.14 10.97 10.18
C THR A 95 14.07 11.92 10.70
N SER A 96 12.79 11.75 10.32
CA SER A 96 11.71 12.60 10.82
C SER A 96 10.39 11.86 11.01
N LEU A 97 9.64 12.27 12.01
CA LEU A 97 8.34 11.73 12.35
C LEU A 97 7.30 12.86 12.44
N THR A 98 6.15 12.68 11.79
CA THR A 98 5.01 13.58 11.89
C THR A 98 3.78 12.80 12.31
N ILE A 99 3.03 13.32 13.29
CA ILE A 99 1.80 12.69 13.79
C ILE A 99 0.64 13.62 13.44
N LEU A 100 -0.35 13.10 12.71
CA LEU A 100 -1.61 13.76 12.44
C LEU A 100 -2.63 13.24 13.45
N ALA A 101 -2.97 14.09 14.42
CA ALA A 101 -3.87 13.77 15.52
C ALA A 101 -4.92 14.88 15.70
N PRO A 102 -6.11 14.55 16.26
CA PRO A 102 -7.14 15.55 16.53
C PRO A 102 -6.79 16.50 17.69
N SER A 103 -5.81 16.14 18.52
CA SER A 103 -5.36 16.91 19.69
C SER A 103 -3.84 16.74 19.88
N GLU A 104 -3.22 17.69 20.59
CA GLU A 104 -1.79 17.62 20.95
C GLU A 104 -1.49 16.50 21.96
N VAL A 105 -2.47 16.18 22.81
CA VAL A 105 -2.39 15.12 23.81
C VAL A 105 -3.49 14.11 23.54
N PHE A 106 -3.10 12.84 23.43
CA PHE A 106 -4.00 11.71 23.25
C PHE A 106 -3.44 10.48 23.97
N SER A 107 -4.33 9.56 24.35
CA SER A 107 -3.95 8.32 25.01
C SER A 107 -4.10 7.14 24.04
N PRO A 108 -3.17 6.16 24.06
CA PRO A 108 -3.34 4.92 23.32
C PRO A 108 -4.63 4.21 23.72
N ALA A 109 -5.23 3.50 22.78
CA ALA A 109 -6.37 2.63 23.07
C ALA A 109 -5.99 1.59 24.14
N GLU A 110 -6.87 1.40 25.12
CA GLU A 110 -6.84 0.21 25.96
C GLU A 110 -7.10 -1.00 25.06
N LYS A 111 -6.24 -2.00 25.21
CA LYS A 111 -6.19 -3.12 24.28
C LYS A 111 -7.10 -4.24 24.73
#